data_AF-A0A178VBQ0-F1
#
_entry.id   AF-A0A178VBQ0-F1
#
_cell.length_a   1.000
_cell.length_b   1.000
_cell.length_c   1.000
_cell.angle_alpha   90.00
_cell.angle_beta   90.00
_cell.angle_gamma   90.00
#
_symmetry.space_group_name_H-M   'P 1'
#
loop_
_entity.id
_entity.type
_entity.pdbx_description
1 polymer ?
#
loop_
_entity_poly.entity_id
_entity_poly.type
_entity_poly.pdbx_seq_one_letter_code
_entity_poly.pdbx_strand_id
1 'polypeptide(L)'
;MAERDPVAAAAQKYKPIQSAVPGTTLGPIQINAFLGGEKLYDTPGVHLHHRQAAVVHSDDLPALAPQNRLRGQSFDISTLPTQSSSSPKGESLNGYTFFWGGLVRIDILKALPETCFTFYGPKALEIHAVPTKTATAFYEKELGVLLTPPSGKNQMQEWKGLQSHRLLQIEINDAKRPASDVAISGLGWISIEPIRKTRGTEPRDLNEAEHEIHICVSVPKPVEVFLRPTLPIGTSGTEWYQYRELTDKEEEVRPKWYF
;
A
#
# COMPACT_ATOMS: atom_id res chain seq x y z
N MET A 1 -32.54 29.14 -16.79
CA MET A 1 -31.68 29.77 -15.74
C MET A 1 -30.20 29.85 -16.13
N ALA A 2 -29.70 29.12 -17.14
CA ALA A 2 -28.29 29.16 -17.56
C ALA A 2 -27.95 30.19 -18.68
N GLU A 3 -28.94 30.92 -19.21
CA GLU A 3 -28.74 31.87 -20.33
C GLU A 3 -28.20 33.25 -19.92
N ARG A 4 -28.08 33.53 -18.61
CA ARG A 4 -27.67 34.85 -18.11
C ARG A 4 -26.26 34.90 -17.54
N ASP A 5 -25.52 33.81 -17.61
CA ASP A 5 -24.14 33.78 -17.13
C ASP A 5 -23.18 33.64 -18.33
N PRO A 6 -22.45 34.72 -18.70
CA PRO A 6 -21.47 34.68 -19.80
C PRO A 6 -20.33 33.69 -19.55
N VAL A 7 -20.05 33.33 -18.27
CA VAL A 7 -19.08 32.29 -17.91
C VAL A 7 -19.66 30.89 -18.19
N ALA A 8 -20.93 30.67 -17.88
CA ALA A 8 -21.64 29.42 -18.23
C ALA A 8 -21.85 29.27 -19.74
N ALA A 9 -22.06 30.37 -20.47
CA ALA A 9 -22.17 30.37 -21.92
C ALA A 9 -20.83 30.06 -22.62
N ALA A 10 -19.70 30.54 -22.06
CA ALA A 10 -18.36 30.21 -22.55
C ALA A 10 -18.00 28.72 -22.34
N ALA A 11 -18.47 28.11 -21.24
CA ALA A 11 -18.29 26.69 -20.94
C ALA A 11 -19.01 25.73 -21.91
N GLN A 12 -20.01 26.20 -22.68
CA GLN A 12 -20.60 25.42 -23.77
C GLN A 12 -19.70 25.34 -25.01
N LYS A 13 -18.90 26.39 -25.25
CA LYS A 13 -18.07 26.51 -26.46
C LYS A 13 -16.76 25.74 -26.32
N TYR A 14 -16.21 25.70 -25.11
CA TYR A 14 -15.11 24.83 -24.72
C TYR A 14 -15.45 24.24 -23.36
N LYS A 15 -15.86 22.97 -23.34
CA LYS A 15 -15.99 22.24 -22.07
C LYS A 15 -14.62 22.31 -21.40
N PRO A 16 -14.51 22.85 -20.19
CA PRO A 16 -13.23 22.89 -19.53
C PRO A 16 -12.72 21.44 -19.38
N ILE A 17 -11.42 21.22 -19.54
CA ILE A 17 -10.85 19.89 -19.83
C ILE A 17 -10.27 19.21 -18.59
N GLN A 18 -10.16 19.93 -17.46
CA GLN A 18 -9.36 19.51 -16.31
C GLN A 18 -10.06 19.72 -14.96
N SER A 19 -10.31 18.63 -14.23
CA SER A 19 -10.89 18.68 -12.90
C SER A 19 -9.93 19.15 -11.81
N ALA A 20 -10.45 19.33 -10.59
CA ALA A 20 -9.64 19.56 -9.39
C ALA A 20 -8.64 18.42 -9.13
N VAL A 21 -8.90 17.22 -9.67
CA VAL A 21 -7.92 16.13 -9.76
C VAL A 21 -7.16 16.30 -11.09
N PRO A 22 -5.83 16.57 -11.05
CA PRO A 22 -5.03 16.70 -12.26
C PRO A 22 -5.20 15.49 -13.17
N GLY A 23 -5.54 15.72 -14.44
CA GLY A 23 -5.66 14.66 -15.45
C GLY A 23 -7.02 13.95 -15.54
N THR A 24 -8.07 14.42 -14.88
CA THR A 24 -9.43 13.87 -15.09
C THR A 24 -10.38 14.84 -15.78
N THR A 25 -11.44 14.29 -16.39
CA THR A 25 -12.47 15.04 -17.12
C THR A 25 -13.34 15.89 -16.18
N LEU A 26 -13.80 17.06 -16.64
CA LEU A 26 -14.70 17.94 -15.88
C LEU A 26 -16.18 17.69 -16.13
N GLY A 27 -16.51 17.13 -17.29
CA GLY A 27 -17.89 16.86 -17.67
C GLY A 27 -17.98 15.57 -18.48
N PRO A 28 -19.18 15.00 -18.58
CA PRO A 28 -19.36 13.76 -19.30
C PRO A 28 -18.94 13.90 -20.78
N ILE A 29 -18.10 12.96 -21.24
CA ILE A 29 -17.68 12.81 -22.63
C ILE A 29 -18.44 11.62 -23.21
N GLN A 30 -19.18 11.87 -24.29
CA GLN A 30 -19.92 10.84 -25.00
C GLN A 30 -19.04 10.21 -26.08
N ILE A 31 -18.96 8.88 -26.09
CA ILE A 31 -18.20 8.08 -27.05
C ILE A 31 -19.16 7.15 -27.79
N ASN A 32 -19.16 7.22 -29.12
CA ASN A 32 -19.94 6.34 -29.99
C ASN A 32 -19.16 5.03 -30.18
N ALA A 33 -19.22 4.14 -29.20
CA ALA A 33 -18.44 2.90 -29.17
C ALA A 33 -19.17 1.69 -29.79
N PHE A 34 -20.48 1.79 -30.02
CA PHE A 34 -21.32 0.65 -30.38
C PHE A 34 -22.05 0.85 -31.70
N LEU A 35 -22.08 -0.18 -32.55
CA LEU A 35 -22.77 -0.17 -33.84
C LEU A 35 -24.30 -0.04 -33.70
N GLY A 36 -24.86 -0.44 -32.56
CA GLY A 36 -26.30 -0.37 -32.25
C GLY A 36 -26.83 1.02 -31.85
N GLY A 37 -26.01 2.08 -31.94
CA GLY A 37 -26.41 3.45 -31.57
C GLY A 37 -26.36 3.78 -30.08
N GLU A 38 -26.06 2.78 -29.24
CA GLU A 38 -25.73 2.97 -27.82
C GLU A 38 -24.41 3.75 -27.66
N LYS A 39 -24.25 4.39 -26.49
CA LYS A 39 -23.16 5.35 -26.22
C LYS A 39 -22.49 5.02 -24.90
N LEU A 40 -21.17 5.14 -24.87
CA LEU A 40 -20.37 5.06 -23.65
C LEU A 40 -20.13 6.49 -23.14
N TYR A 41 -20.32 6.71 -21.84
CA TYR A 41 -20.11 8.02 -21.22
C TYR A 41 -18.94 7.94 -20.24
N ASP A 42 -17.87 8.68 -20.53
CA ASP A 42 -16.80 8.92 -19.57
C ASP A 42 -17.22 10.07 -18.66
N THR A 43 -17.21 9.86 -17.35
CA THR A 43 -17.72 10.79 -16.34
C THR A 43 -16.57 11.41 -15.53
N PRO A 44 -16.76 12.60 -14.95
CA PRO A 44 -15.75 13.20 -14.09
C PRO A 44 -15.25 12.25 -13.00
N GLY A 45 -13.94 12.20 -12.83
CA GLY A 45 -13.30 11.32 -11.85
C GLY A 45 -13.64 11.71 -10.41
N VAL A 46 -14.02 10.73 -9.59
CA VAL A 46 -14.30 10.95 -8.17
C VAL A 46 -12.98 11.06 -7.40
N HIS A 47 -12.81 12.16 -6.67
CA HIS A 47 -11.67 12.32 -5.78
C HIS A 47 -11.90 11.54 -4.48
N LEU A 48 -10.97 10.62 -4.18
CA LEU A 48 -11.05 9.77 -2.99
C LEU A 48 -10.02 10.23 -1.97
N HIS A 49 -10.50 11.00 -0.99
CA HIS A 49 -9.69 11.65 0.06
C HIS A 49 -8.90 10.67 0.94
N HIS A 50 -9.33 9.40 0.99
CA HIS A 50 -8.68 8.38 1.80
C HIS A 50 -7.46 7.74 1.14
N ARG A 51 -7.10 8.17 -0.08
CA ARG A 51 -5.91 7.70 -0.79
C ARG A 51 -4.68 8.50 -0.42
N GLN A 52 -3.53 7.85 -0.35
CA GLN A 52 -2.23 8.52 -0.13
C GLN A 52 -1.97 9.61 -1.17
N ALA A 53 -2.34 9.39 -2.43
CA ALA A 53 -2.23 10.40 -3.49
C ALA A 53 -3.11 11.65 -3.29
N ALA A 54 -4.12 11.60 -2.41
CA ALA A 54 -4.96 12.76 -2.10
C ALA A 54 -4.38 13.68 -1.00
N VAL A 55 -3.37 13.20 -0.27
CA VAL A 55 -2.77 13.94 0.86
C VAL A 55 -1.36 14.44 0.60
N VAL A 56 -0.73 13.99 -0.48
CA VAL A 56 0.60 14.47 -0.88
C VAL A 56 0.45 15.63 -1.86
N HIS A 57 1.44 16.51 -1.86
CA HIS A 57 1.49 17.63 -2.81
C HIS A 57 1.63 17.12 -4.25
N SER A 58 1.19 17.90 -5.23
CA SER A 58 1.20 17.52 -6.65
C SER A 58 2.58 17.13 -7.17
N ASP A 59 3.62 17.79 -6.65
CA ASP A 59 5.02 17.60 -7.09
C ASP A 59 5.56 16.22 -6.66
N ASP A 60 4.99 15.62 -5.61
CA ASP A 60 5.37 14.31 -5.10
C ASP A 60 4.52 13.17 -5.70
N LEU A 61 3.39 13.47 -6.35
CA LEU A 61 2.54 12.47 -6.99
C LEU A 61 3.28 11.54 -7.95
N PRO A 62 4.25 12.01 -8.77
CA PRO A 62 5.02 11.13 -9.65
C PRO A 62 5.79 10.03 -8.89
N ALA A 63 6.23 10.30 -7.66
CA ALA A 63 6.95 9.30 -6.84
C ALA A 63 6.01 8.16 -6.40
N LEU A 64 4.73 8.46 -6.14
CA LEU A 64 3.72 7.47 -5.76
C LEU A 64 3.22 6.65 -6.96
N ALA A 65 3.44 7.10 -8.19
CA ALA A 65 2.99 6.41 -9.39
C ALA A 65 3.99 5.31 -9.81
N PRO A 66 3.61 4.01 -9.77
CA PRO A 66 4.49 2.95 -10.23
C PRO A 66 4.77 3.08 -11.73
N GLN A 67 6.04 3.26 -12.10
CA GLN A 67 6.46 3.35 -13.51
C GLN A 67 6.72 1.97 -14.14
N ASN A 68 6.85 0.93 -13.31
CA ASN A 68 7.15 -0.43 -13.72
C ASN A 68 6.34 -1.41 -12.86
N ARG A 69 6.29 -2.69 -13.27
CA ARG A 69 5.72 -3.76 -12.45
C ARG A 69 6.30 -3.70 -11.03
N LEU A 70 5.42 -3.73 -10.03
CA LEU A 70 5.80 -3.77 -8.62
C LEU A 70 6.65 -5.01 -8.33
N ARG A 71 7.78 -4.79 -7.65
CA ARG A 71 8.63 -5.87 -7.13
C ARG A 71 8.63 -5.76 -5.62
N GLY A 72 8.42 -6.90 -4.95
CA GLY A 72 8.44 -6.97 -3.49
C GLY A 72 9.83 -6.64 -2.94
N GLN A 73 9.88 -5.80 -1.92
CA GLN A 73 11.08 -5.55 -1.12
C GLN A 73 10.90 -6.20 0.24
N SER A 74 11.60 -7.30 0.47
CA SER A 74 11.46 -8.15 1.67
C SER A 74 12.46 -7.74 2.74
N PHE A 75 11.98 -7.54 3.95
CA PHE A 75 12.78 -7.22 5.13
C PHE A 75 12.54 -8.27 6.21
N ASP A 76 13.64 -8.85 6.70
CA ASP A 76 13.72 -9.70 7.87
C ASP A 76 14.92 -9.26 8.72
N ILE A 77 15.18 -9.95 9.83
CA ILE A 77 16.29 -9.61 10.71
C ILE A 77 17.67 -9.57 10.00
N SER A 78 17.88 -10.41 8.99
CA SER A 78 19.15 -10.48 8.25
C SER A 78 19.40 -9.27 7.34
N THR A 79 18.32 -8.57 6.96
CA THR A 79 18.38 -7.37 6.11
C THR A 79 18.53 -6.07 6.90
N LEU A 80 18.41 -6.13 8.23
CA LEU A 80 18.50 -4.94 9.06
C LEU A 80 19.96 -4.50 9.26
N PRO A 81 20.23 -3.17 9.31
CA PRO A 81 21.56 -2.66 9.58
C PRO A 81 21.99 -3.10 10.99
N THR A 82 22.88 -4.09 11.06
CA THR A 82 23.37 -4.70 12.30
C THR A 82 24.24 -3.68 13.03
N GLN A 83 23.87 -3.28 14.24
CA GLN A 83 24.81 -2.59 15.10
C GLN A 83 25.78 -3.63 15.68
N SER A 84 26.99 -3.67 15.10
CA SER A 84 28.21 -4.29 15.64
C SER A 84 28.24 -5.82 15.80
N SER A 85 29.46 -6.34 15.67
CA SER A 85 29.93 -7.72 15.57
C SER A 85 29.77 -8.57 16.84
N SER A 86 28.61 -8.51 17.48
CA SER A 86 28.28 -9.36 18.63
C SER A 86 26.77 -9.60 18.71
N SER A 87 26.16 -10.13 17.65
CA SER A 87 24.74 -10.48 17.61
C SER A 87 24.49 -11.71 18.50
N PRO A 88 23.69 -11.62 19.58
CA PRO A 88 23.27 -12.82 20.28
C PRO A 88 22.26 -13.58 19.42
N LYS A 89 22.33 -14.91 19.46
CA LYS A 89 21.29 -15.80 18.92
C LYS A 89 19.95 -15.42 19.58
N GLY A 90 19.03 -14.81 18.85
CA GLY A 90 17.71 -14.40 19.35
C GLY A 90 17.20 -13.02 18.90
N GLU A 91 17.88 -12.33 17.99
CA GLU A 91 17.40 -11.04 17.48
C GLU A 91 16.11 -11.21 16.67
N SER A 92 15.08 -10.46 17.04
CA SER A 92 13.78 -10.38 16.37
C SER A 92 13.60 -8.99 15.78
N LEU A 93 12.69 -8.85 14.81
CA LEU A 93 12.25 -7.55 14.30
C LEU A 93 11.56 -6.68 15.36
N ASN A 94 11.24 -7.24 16.54
CA ASN A 94 10.66 -6.51 17.66
C ASN A 94 11.53 -5.29 18.05
N GLY A 95 10.90 -4.12 18.15
CA GLY A 95 11.59 -2.88 18.47
C GLY A 95 12.35 -2.24 17.30
N TYR A 96 12.07 -2.67 16.07
CA TYR A 96 12.38 -1.94 14.85
C TYR A 96 11.15 -1.25 14.26
N THR A 97 11.42 -0.17 13.54
CA THR A 97 10.44 0.64 12.82
C THR A 97 10.84 0.74 11.35
N PHE A 98 9.88 0.52 10.46
CA PHE A 98 10.02 0.81 9.04
C PHE A 98 9.37 2.15 8.70
N PHE A 99 10.09 3.00 7.98
CA PHE A 99 9.55 4.16 7.29
C PHE A 99 9.46 3.85 5.80
N TRP A 100 8.32 4.14 5.17
CA TRP A 100 8.16 4.05 3.72
C TRP A 100 7.96 5.45 3.16
N GLY A 101 9.06 6.02 2.66
CA GLY A 101 9.22 7.47 2.53
C GLY A 101 8.92 8.20 3.85
N GLY A 102 8.44 9.44 3.77
CA GLY A 102 7.87 10.17 4.90
C GLY A 102 6.38 9.93 5.13
N LEU A 103 5.78 8.96 4.42
CA LEU A 103 4.33 8.80 4.35
C LEU A 103 3.75 7.73 5.27
N VAL A 104 4.55 6.74 5.64
CA VAL A 104 4.10 5.61 6.47
C VAL A 104 5.19 5.27 7.47
N ARG A 105 4.78 5.02 8.71
CA ARG A 105 5.63 4.46 9.76
C ARG A 105 4.99 3.18 10.27
N ILE A 106 5.75 2.10 10.34
CA ILE A 106 5.30 0.82 10.91
C ILE A 106 6.21 0.46 12.08
N ASP A 107 5.68 0.47 13.29
CA ASP A 107 6.38 0.01 14.49
C ASP A 107 6.07 -1.47 14.74
N ILE A 108 7.09 -2.30 14.88
CA ILE A 108 6.94 -3.74 15.11
C ILE A 108 6.96 -3.99 16.61
N LEU A 109 5.80 -4.34 17.15
CA LEU A 109 5.60 -4.52 18.59
C LEU A 109 5.82 -5.97 19.00
N LYS A 110 5.30 -6.90 18.19
CA LYS A 110 5.42 -8.34 18.38
C LYS A 110 5.46 -9.04 17.03
N ALA A 111 6.51 -9.78 16.78
CA ALA A 111 6.72 -10.61 15.60
C ALA A 111 7.63 -11.79 15.97
N LEU A 112 7.54 -12.86 15.18
CA LEU A 112 8.46 -13.98 15.30
C LEU A 112 9.84 -13.56 14.77
N PRO A 113 10.94 -14.11 15.30
CA PRO A 113 12.28 -13.86 14.74
C PRO A 113 12.38 -14.14 13.23
N GLU A 114 11.60 -15.13 12.74
CA GLU A 114 11.55 -15.56 11.35
C GLU A 114 10.60 -14.73 10.47
N THR A 115 9.88 -13.76 11.06
CA THR A 115 8.90 -12.95 10.33
C THR A 115 9.57 -12.10 9.28
N CYS A 116 8.94 -12.03 8.11
CA CYS A 116 9.36 -11.18 7.00
C CYS A 116 8.22 -10.26 6.57
N PHE A 117 8.57 -8.99 6.36
CA PHE A 117 7.69 -7.97 5.82
C PHE A 117 8.09 -7.70 4.38
N THR A 118 7.20 -7.99 3.42
CA THR A 118 7.46 -7.72 2.00
C THR A 118 6.59 -6.57 1.52
N PHE A 119 7.23 -5.46 1.17
CA PHE A 119 6.59 -4.23 0.72
C PHE A 119 6.36 -4.25 -0.79
N TYR A 120 5.14 -3.97 -1.20
CA TYR A 120 4.72 -3.89 -2.60
C TYR A 120 4.16 -2.51 -2.89
N GLY A 121 4.99 -1.66 -3.51
CA GLY A 121 4.59 -0.33 -3.97
C GLY A 121 5.71 0.36 -4.76
N PRO A 122 5.60 1.68 -4.97
CA PRO A 122 6.47 2.40 -5.89
C PRO A 122 7.94 2.32 -5.45
N LYS A 123 8.82 1.91 -6.38
CA LYS A 123 10.26 1.80 -6.11
C LYS A 123 10.91 3.14 -5.74
N ALA A 124 10.32 4.25 -6.19
CA ALA A 124 10.82 5.59 -5.89
C ALA A 124 10.67 5.96 -4.40
N LEU A 125 9.79 5.28 -3.65
CA LEU A 125 9.66 5.48 -2.21
C LEU A 125 10.56 4.46 -1.50
N GLU A 126 11.67 4.95 -0.97
CA GLU A 126 12.62 4.15 -0.22
C GLU A 126 12.03 3.68 1.13
N ILE A 127 12.55 2.55 1.59
CA ILE A 127 12.17 1.96 2.87
C ILE A 127 13.38 2.04 3.79
N HIS A 128 13.22 2.69 4.93
CA HIS A 128 14.27 2.82 5.93
C HIS A 128 13.88 2.08 7.21
N ALA A 129 14.78 1.25 7.70
CA ALA A 129 14.61 0.54 8.96
C ALA A 129 15.48 1.17 10.04
N VAL A 130 14.88 1.50 11.19
CA VAL A 130 15.58 2.08 12.35
C VAL A 130 15.10 1.44 13.65
N PRO A 131 15.90 1.44 14.72
CA PRO A 131 15.40 1.06 16.03
C PRO A 131 14.23 1.97 16.47
N THR A 132 13.14 1.40 16.97
CA THR A 132 11.93 2.13 17.39
C THR A 132 12.22 3.20 18.43
N LYS A 133 13.18 2.94 19.34
CA LYS A 133 13.65 3.92 20.34
C LYS A 133 14.17 5.23 19.73
N THR A 134 14.68 5.19 18.50
CA THR A 134 15.21 6.35 17.77
C THR A 134 14.26 6.82 16.65
N ALA A 135 13.15 6.11 16.40
CA ALA A 135 12.31 6.35 15.23
C ALA A 135 11.69 7.75 15.20
N THR A 136 11.24 8.27 16.35
CA THR A 136 10.67 9.62 16.42
C THR A 136 11.72 10.69 16.07
N ALA A 137 12.89 10.63 16.70
CA ALA A 137 13.97 11.58 16.42
C ALA A 137 14.50 11.46 14.98
N PHE A 138 14.56 10.24 14.45
CA PHE A 138 14.92 10.00 13.05
C PHE A 138 13.91 10.62 12.09
N TYR A 139 12.61 10.44 12.35
CA TYR A 139 11.55 11.03 11.52
C TYR A 139 11.62 12.57 11.54
N GLU A 140 11.74 13.19 12.71
CA GLU A 140 11.84 14.65 12.84
C GLU A 140 13.06 15.23 12.09
N LYS A 141 14.19 14.51 12.11
CA LYS A 141 15.44 14.96 11.48
C LYS A 141 15.46 14.72 9.97
N GLU A 142 14.95 13.59 9.51
CA GLU A 142 15.16 13.10 8.14
C GLU A 142 13.94 13.30 7.22
N LEU A 143 12.80 13.77 7.76
CA LEU A 143 11.62 14.15 6.98
C LEU A 143 11.97 15.25 5.97
N GLY A 144 11.68 14.99 4.69
CA GLY A 144 12.02 15.90 3.60
C GLY A 144 13.47 15.84 3.14
N VAL A 145 14.29 14.98 3.75
CA VAL A 145 15.70 14.72 3.36
C VAL A 145 15.84 13.29 2.83
N LEU A 146 15.85 12.30 3.72
CA LEU A 146 15.82 10.88 3.35
C LEU A 146 14.38 10.39 3.27
N LEU A 147 13.53 10.81 4.21
CA LEU A 147 12.12 10.43 4.26
C LEU A 147 11.31 11.35 3.36
N THR A 148 11.36 11.06 2.08
CA THR A 148 10.58 11.73 1.04
C THR A 148 9.63 10.73 0.37
N PRO A 149 8.44 11.18 -0.06
CA PRO A 149 7.81 12.48 0.17
C PRO A 149 7.25 12.62 1.61
N PRO A 150 6.91 13.84 2.10
CA PRO A 150 6.87 15.13 1.38
C PRO A 150 8.26 15.64 0.99
N SER A 151 8.38 16.29 -0.18
CA SER A 151 9.64 16.85 -0.67
C SER A 151 9.62 18.38 -0.71
N GLY A 152 10.73 19.02 -0.32
CA GLY A 152 10.88 20.47 -0.46
C GLY A 152 10.28 21.31 0.69
N LYS A 153 10.86 22.51 0.87
CA LYS A 153 10.70 23.32 2.09
C LYS A 153 9.26 23.80 2.34
N ASN A 154 8.53 24.21 1.31
CA ASN A 154 7.18 24.75 1.47
C ASN A 154 6.17 23.63 1.81
N GLN A 155 6.31 22.48 1.17
CA GLN A 155 5.42 21.32 1.37
C GLN A 155 5.58 20.74 2.79
N MET A 156 6.81 20.75 3.32
CA MET A 156 7.06 20.38 4.71
C MET A 156 6.33 21.27 5.73
N GLN A 157 6.12 22.56 5.45
CA GLN A 157 5.40 23.46 6.37
C GLN A 157 3.91 23.11 6.44
N GLU A 158 3.33 22.61 5.34
CA GLU A 158 1.92 22.21 5.26
C GLU A 158 1.69 20.75 5.68
N TRP A 159 2.77 19.97 5.81
CA TRP A 159 2.70 18.56 6.18
C TRP A 159 2.24 18.37 7.62
N LYS A 160 1.05 17.77 7.78
CA LYS A 160 0.42 17.53 9.09
C LYS A 160 0.96 16.29 9.81
N GLY A 161 1.88 15.54 9.19
CA GLY A 161 2.47 14.35 9.77
C GLY A 161 1.56 13.12 9.76
N LEU A 162 2.04 12.08 10.44
CA LEU A 162 1.37 10.78 10.57
C LEU A 162 0.47 10.80 11.81
N GLN A 163 -0.76 11.26 11.63
CA GLN A 163 -1.69 11.53 12.74
C GLN A 163 -2.61 10.36 13.09
N SER A 164 -2.81 9.43 12.15
CA SER A 164 -3.62 8.24 12.36
C SER A 164 -2.72 7.11 12.78
N HIS A 165 -3.01 6.46 13.90
CA HIS A 165 -2.26 5.32 14.40
C HIS A 165 -3.22 4.13 14.52
N ARG A 166 -2.91 3.03 13.81
CA ARG A 166 -3.69 1.79 13.85
C ARG A 166 -2.86 0.69 14.46
N LEU A 167 -3.26 0.25 15.65
CA LEU A 167 -2.76 -0.98 16.25
C LEU A 167 -3.44 -2.16 15.54
N LEU A 168 -2.66 -3.00 14.89
CA LEU A 168 -3.14 -4.18 14.17
C LEU A 168 -2.62 -5.43 14.88
N GLN A 169 -3.55 -6.30 15.25
CA GLN A 169 -3.29 -7.64 15.75
C GLN A 169 -3.65 -8.61 14.63
N ILE A 170 -2.65 -9.37 14.18
CA ILE A 170 -2.75 -10.22 13.00
C ILE A 170 -2.57 -11.65 13.45
N GLU A 171 -3.63 -12.44 13.33
CA GLU A 171 -3.64 -13.85 13.68
C GLU A 171 -2.92 -14.69 12.63
N ILE A 172 -2.09 -15.63 13.09
CA ILE A 172 -1.38 -16.59 12.27
C ILE A 172 -2.18 -17.89 12.29
N ASN A 173 -3.01 -18.08 11.27
CA ASN A 173 -3.82 -19.28 11.13
C ASN A 173 -3.04 -20.48 10.57
N ASP A 174 -2.05 -20.21 9.71
CA ASP A 174 -1.21 -21.22 9.09
C ASP A 174 0.17 -20.60 8.82
N ALA A 175 1.20 -21.13 9.48
CA ALA A 175 2.57 -20.63 9.37
C ALA A 175 3.20 -20.90 8.00
N LYS A 176 2.60 -21.75 7.16
CA LYS A 176 3.09 -22.08 5.82
C LYS A 176 2.71 -21.05 4.75
N ARG A 177 1.86 -20.08 5.10
CA ARG A 177 1.40 -19.02 4.21
C ARG A 177 1.52 -17.64 4.88
N PRO A 178 1.51 -16.55 4.10
CA PRO A 178 1.41 -15.21 4.66
C PRO A 178 0.17 -15.07 5.54
N ALA A 179 0.30 -14.38 6.68
CA ALA A 179 -0.80 -14.20 7.63
C ALA A 179 -1.83 -13.20 7.11
N SER A 180 -1.37 -12.07 6.56
CA SER A 180 -2.23 -11.03 6.00
C SER A 180 -1.44 -10.04 5.15
N ASP A 181 -2.13 -9.35 4.26
CA ASP A 181 -1.67 -8.08 3.70
C ASP A 181 -2.17 -6.92 4.57
N VAL A 182 -1.29 -5.96 4.83
CA VAL A 182 -1.64 -4.63 5.33
C VAL A 182 -1.70 -3.69 4.14
N ALA A 183 -2.90 -3.36 3.68
CA ALA A 183 -3.12 -2.49 2.53
C ALA A 183 -3.19 -1.02 2.96
N ILE A 184 -2.47 -0.15 2.24
CA ILE A 184 -2.42 1.30 2.46
C ILE A 184 -2.97 1.96 1.21
N SER A 185 -4.15 2.58 1.35
CA SER A 185 -4.91 3.05 0.18
C SER A 185 -4.14 4.10 -0.61
N GLY A 186 -4.02 3.90 -1.93
CA GLY A 186 -3.31 4.81 -2.82
C GLY A 186 -1.78 4.73 -2.78
N LEU A 187 -1.19 3.79 -2.04
CA LEU A 187 0.26 3.56 -2.00
C LEU A 187 0.63 2.13 -2.42
N GLY A 188 0.10 1.13 -1.73
CA GLY A 188 0.56 -0.25 -1.87
C GLY A 188 0.13 -1.13 -0.70
N TRP A 189 0.86 -2.21 -0.46
CA TRP A 189 0.61 -3.08 0.69
C TRP A 189 1.89 -3.73 1.21
N ILE A 190 1.79 -4.29 2.40
CA ILE A 190 2.85 -5.05 3.05
C ILE A 190 2.31 -6.45 3.31
N SER A 191 2.92 -7.45 2.68
CA SER A 191 2.64 -8.86 2.97
C SER A 191 3.45 -9.28 4.18
N ILE A 192 2.80 -9.90 5.16
CA ILE A 192 3.43 -10.35 6.40
C ILE A 192 3.51 -11.88 6.39
N GLU A 193 4.73 -12.38 6.26
CA GLU A 193 5.05 -13.80 6.30
C GLU A 193 5.52 -14.15 7.71
N PRO A 194 4.79 -14.97 8.49
CA PRO A 194 5.17 -15.30 9.87
C PRO A 194 6.52 -15.98 9.97
N ILE A 195 6.77 -16.91 9.05
CA ILE A 195 8.04 -17.63 8.89
C ILE A 195 8.44 -17.50 7.42
N ARG A 196 9.54 -16.78 7.15
CA ARG A 196 10.08 -16.69 5.79
C ARG A 196 10.54 -18.06 5.32
N LYS A 197 9.94 -18.56 4.23
CA LYS A 197 10.41 -19.80 3.59
C LYS A 197 11.82 -19.58 3.03
N THR A 198 12.79 -20.29 3.60
CA THR A 198 14.13 -20.44 3.04
C THR A 198 14.23 -21.80 2.34
N ARG A 199 15.02 -21.91 1.27
CA ARG A 199 15.19 -23.19 0.56
C ARG A 199 15.66 -24.27 1.54
N GLY A 200 14.85 -25.33 1.68
CA GLY A 200 15.20 -26.52 2.47
C GLY A 200 14.76 -26.49 3.94
N THR A 201 14.03 -25.45 4.39
CA THR A 201 13.50 -25.37 5.76
C THR A 201 11.98 -25.43 5.72
N GLU A 202 11.40 -26.50 6.27
CA GLU A 202 9.95 -26.57 6.50
C GLU A 202 9.55 -25.63 7.65
N PRO A 203 8.43 -24.92 7.54
CA PRO A 203 7.90 -24.12 8.64
C PRO A 203 7.63 -25.02 9.85
N ARG A 204 8.11 -24.61 11.02
CA ARG A 204 7.84 -25.31 12.29
C ARG A 204 6.42 -25.01 12.76
N ASP A 205 5.89 -25.89 13.59
CA ASP A 205 4.66 -25.62 14.34
C ASP A 205 4.89 -24.47 15.34
N LEU A 206 3.88 -23.63 15.49
CA LEU A 206 3.89 -22.48 16.38
C LEU A 206 3.37 -22.88 17.77
N ASN A 207 3.97 -22.33 18.82
CA ASN A 207 3.44 -22.44 20.18
C ASN A 207 2.25 -21.48 20.38
N GLU A 208 1.41 -21.69 21.41
CA GLU A 208 0.22 -20.85 21.67
C GLU A 208 0.53 -19.33 21.67
N ALA A 209 1.66 -18.90 22.23
CA ALA A 209 2.06 -17.48 22.27
C ALA A 209 2.52 -16.88 20.93
N GLU A 210 2.77 -17.70 19.92
CA GLU A 210 3.38 -17.36 18.62
C GLU A 210 2.36 -17.16 17.49
N HIS A 211 1.06 -17.24 17.79
CA HIS A 211 -0.02 -17.16 16.80
C HIS A 211 -0.46 -15.73 16.46
N GLU A 212 0.28 -14.70 16.92
CA GLU A 212 -0.09 -13.31 16.68
C GLU A 212 1.11 -12.43 16.38
N ILE A 213 0.95 -11.55 15.40
CA ILE A 213 1.85 -10.46 15.06
C ILE A 213 1.16 -9.15 15.39
N HIS A 214 1.81 -8.27 16.16
CA HIS A 214 1.30 -6.95 16.52
C HIS A 214 2.17 -5.86 15.92
N ILE A 215 1.54 -4.95 15.18
CA ILE A 215 2.20 -3.78 14.59
C ILE A 215 1.37 -2.53 14.83
N CYS A 216 2.03 -1.37 14.88
CA CYS A 216 1.36 -0.08 14.83
C CYS A 216 1.67 0.60 13.50
N VAL A 217 0.66 0.88 12.70
CA VAL A 217 0.79 1.57 11.42
C VAL A 217 0.35 3.01 11.57
N SER A 218 1.25 3.94 11.27
CA SER A 218 0.98 5.38 11.32
C SER A 218 0.98 5.98 9.93
N VAL A 219 -0.08 6.69 9.58
CA VAL A 219 -0.32 7.31 8.27
C VAL A 219 -0.97 8.70 8.44
N PRO A 220 -1.04 9.54 7.40
CA PRO A 220 -1.82 10.78 7.44
C PRO A 220 -3.29 10.50 7.77
N LYS A 221 -3.93 11.44 8.48
CA LYS A 221 -5.27 11.25 9.07
C LYS A 221 -6.33 10.62 8.15
N PRO A 222 -6.52 11.08 6.89
CA PRO A 222 -7.60 10.55 6.07
C PRO A 222 -7.22 9.21 5.41
N VAL A 223 -5.94 8.82 5.38
CA VAL A 223 -5.48 7.64 4.65
C VAL A 223 -6.00 6.37 5.33
N GLU A 224 -6.64 5.51 4.54
CA GLU A 224 -7.15 4.24 5.02
C GLU A 224 -6.07 3.16 5.02
N VAL A 225 -6.02 2.42 6.13
CA VAL A 225 -5.20 1.21 6.31
C VAL A 225 -6.11 0.07 6.75
N PHE A 226 -6.08 -1.05 6.03
CA PHE A 226 -6.92 -2.20 6.32
C PHE A 226 -6.20 -3.52 6.07
N LEU A 227 -6.63 -4.56 6.78
CA LEU A 227 -6.16 -5.93 6.57
C LEU A 227 -6.99 -6.59 5.46
N ARG A 228 -6.34 -7.46 4.70
CA ARG A 228 -7.01 -8.34 3.74
C ARG A 228 -6.25 -9.66 3.61
N PRO A 229 -6.89 -10.73 3.12
CA PRO A 229 -6.19 -11.94 2.72
C PRO A 229 -5.06 -11.62 1.73
N THR A 230 -3.90 -12.25 1.92
CA THR A 230 -2.75 -12.00 1.07
C THR A 230 -3.03 -12.38 -0.37
N LEU A 231 -2.60 -11.54 -1.30
CA LEU A 231 -2.68 -11.85 -2.72
C LEU A 231 -1.66 -12.94 -3.06
N PRO A 232 -2.02 -13.96 -3.87
CA PRO A 232 -1.13 -15.05 -4.25
C PRO A 232 -0.18 -14.63 -5.36
N ILE A 233 0.72 -13.70 -5.06
CA ILE A 233 1.65 -13.12 -6.02
C ILE A 233 3.03 -13.75 -5.92
N GLY A 234 3.68 -13.92 -7.08
CA GLY A 234 4.98 -14.58 -7.17
C GLY A 234 4.91 -16.10 -7.16
N THR A 235 6.06 -16.76 -7.16
CA THR A 235 6.15 -18.23 -7.21
C THR A 235 5.67 -18.88 -5.91
N SER A 236 5.93 -18.25 -4.76
CA SER A 236 5.45 -18.74 -3.46
C SER A 236 3.93 -18.73 -3.36
N GLY A 237 3.27 -17.75 -3.98
CA GLY A 237 1.80 -17.66 -4.06
C GLY A 237 1.14 -18.94 -4.56
N THR A 238 1.73 -19.59 -5.57
CA THR A 238 1.18 -20.83 -6.15
C THR A 238 1.27 -22.04 -5.24
N GLU A 239 2.16 -22.03 -4.24
CA GLU A 239 2.35 -23.18 -3.34
C GLU A 239 1.29 -23.24 -2.23
N TRP A 240 0.81 -22.08 -1.76
CA TRP A 240 -0.12 -22.01 -0.64
C TRP A 240 -1.53 -21.57 -1.04
N TYR A 241 -1.69 -20.92 -2.19
CA TYR A 241 -3.01 -20.49 -2.64
C TYR A 241 -3.82 -21.67 -3.13
N GLN A 242 -4.84 -22.02 -2.35
CA GLN A 242 -5.84 -22.99 -2.75
C GLN A 242 -6.88 -22.27 -3.60
N TYR A 243 -6.91 -22.58 -4.90
CA TYR A 243 -8.01 -22.16 -5.74
C TYR A 243 -9.29 -22.76 -5.18
N ARG A 244 -10.30 -21.92 -5.00
CA ARG A 244 -11.64 -22.42 -4.72
C ARG A 244 -12.10 -23.19 -5.96
N GLU A 245 -12.29 -24.49 -5.82
CA GLU A 245 -12.99 -25.28 -6.82
C GLU A 245 -14.42 -24.74 -6.95
N LEU A 246 -14.85 -24.53 -8.19
CA LEU A 246 -16.24 -24.16 -8.46
C LEU A 246 -17.11 -25.37 -8.16
N THR A 247 -18.28 -25.12 -7.60
CA THR A 247 -19.31 -26.18 -7.55
C THR A 247 -19.82 -26.46 -8.97
N ASP A 248 -20.33 -27.67 -9.23
CA ASP A 248 -20.91 -28.04 -10.53
C ASP A 248 -21.91 -26.99 -11.04
N LYS A 249 -22.73 -26.45 -10.13
CA LYS A 249 -23.70 -25.38 -10.43
C LYS A 249 -23.05 -24.07 -10.86
N GLU A 250 -21.96 -23.68 -10.23
CA GLU A 250 -21.20 -22.47 -10.58
C GLU A 250 -20.47 -22.63 -11.91
N GLU A 251 -20.03 -23.85 -12.22
CA GLU A 251 -19.38 -24.19 -13.48
C GLU A 251 -20.37 -24.17 -14.66
N GLU A 252 -21.60 -24.65 -14.46
CA GLU A 252 -22.68 -24.59 -15.46
C GLU A 252 -23.09 -23.16 -15.84
N VAL A 253 -23.16 -22.25 -14.86
CA VAL A 253 -23.54 -20.83 -15.09
C VAL A 253 -22.38 -19.95 -15.52
N ARG A 254 -21.15 -20.49 -15.57
CA ARG A 254 -19.97 -19.74 -15.99
C ARG A 254 -20.14 -19.30 -17.46
N PRO A 255 -19.93 -18.02 -17.79
CA PRO A 255 -19.99 -17.55 -19.16
C PRO A 255 -19.07 -18.38 -20.05
N LYS A 256 -19.65 -19.05 -21.05
CA LYS A 256 -18.89 -19.82 -22.04
C LYS A 256 -18.28 -18.84 -23.02
N TRP A 257 -16.96 -18.86 -23.10
CA TRP A 257 -16.23 -18.10 -24.11
C TRP A 257 -16.33 -18.87 -25.43
N TYR A 258 -17.00 -18.27 -26.41
CA TYR A 258 -16.97 -18.73 -27.79
C TYR A 258 -15.88 -17.91 -28.50
N PHE A 259 -14.79 -18.58 -28.86
CA PHE A 259 -13.71 -17.98 -29.67
C PHE A 259 -14.10 -17.96 -31.14
#